data_AF-A0A4D6KWC0-F1
#
_entry.id   AF-A0A4D6KWC0-F1
#
_cell.length_a   1.000
_cell.length_b   1.000
_cell.length_c   1.000
_cell.angle_alpha   90.00
_cell.angle_beta   90.00
_cell.angle_gamma   90.00
#
_symmetry.space_group_name_H-M   'P 1'
#
loop_
_entity.id
_entity.type
_entity.pdbx_description
1 polymer ?
#
loop_
_entity_poly.entity_id
_entity_poly.type
_entity_poly.pdbx_seq_one_letter_code
_entity_poly.pdbx_strand_id
1 'polypeptide(L)' 'MEPRVGNKFRLGRKIGSGSFGEIYLGTNIQTNEEVAIKLMFSITTELIPASYFLEGDRVIS' A
#
# COMPACT_ATOMS: atom_id res chain seq x y z
N MET A 1 0.42 -8.67 -17.25
CA MET A 1 0.00 -7.26 -17.06
C MET A 1 0.30 -6.93 -15.61
N GLU A 2 1.20 -5.97 -15.34
CA GLU A 2 1.52 -5.60 -13.96
C GLU A 2 0.37 -4.75 -13.36
N PRO A 3 -0.17 -5.10 -12.19
CA PRO A 3 -1.19 -4.29 -11.55
C PRO A 3 -0.60 -2.92 -11.16
N ARG A 4 -1.29 -1.85 -11.55
CA ARG A 4 -0.90 -0.46 -11.29
C ARG A 4 -2.02 0.28 -10.58
N VAL A 5 -1.66 1.08 -9.59
CA VAL A 5 -2.58 1.93 -8.84
C VAL A 5 -2.40 3.37 -9.31
N GLY A 6 -3.48 3.95 -9.83
CA GLY A 6 -3.52 5.36 -10.26
C GLY A 6 -2.46 5.76 -11.30
N ASN A 7 -1.95 4.80 -12.09
CA ASN A 7 -0.82 4.97 -13.03
C ASN A 7 0.49 5.51 -12.44
N LYS A 8 0.58 5.63 -11.11
CA LYS A 8 1.74 6.20 -10.41
C LYS A 8 2.51 5.16 -9.61
N PHE A 9 1.83 4.10 -9.17
CA PHE A 9 2.42 3.08 -8.30
C PHE A 9 2.31 1.71 -8.94
N ARG A 10 3.42 0.95 -8.93
CA ARG A 10 3.41 -0.49 -9.23
C ARG A 10 3.02 -1.22 -7.96
N LEU A 11 2.03 -2.11 -8.08
CA LEU A 11 1.65 -3.01 -7.01
C LEU A 11 2.55 -4.23 -7.05
N GLY A 12 3.24 -4.49 -5.94
CA GLY A 12 4.11 -5.64 -5.74
C GLY A 12 3.42 -6.76 -4.95
N ARG A 13 4.23 -7.55 -4.25
CA ARG A 13 3.74 -8.69 -3.46
C ARG A 13 2.95 -8.24 -2.24
N LYS A 14 1.98 -9.06 -1.83
CA LYS A 14 1.30 -8.93 -0.54
C LYS A 14 2.32 -9.12 0.59
N ILE A 15 2.29 -8.21 1.57
CA ILE A 15 3.15 -8.25 2.76
C ILE A 15 2.35 -8.43 4.05
N GLY A 16 1.04 -8.22 4.03
CA GLY A 16 0.20 -8.44 5.20
C GLY A 16 -1.29 -8.49 4.86
N SER A 17 -2.07 -9.01 5.79
CA SER A 17 -3.54 -8.91 5.77
C SER A 17 -4.08 -8.89 7.19
N GLY A 18 -5.17 -8.16 7.39
CA GLY A 18 -5.93 -8.14 8.64
C GLY A 18 -7.36 -7.71 8.39
N SER A 19 -8.09 -7.44 9.47
CA SER A 19 -9.51 -7.02 9.43
C SER A 19 -9.73 -5.73 8.62
N PHE A 20 -8.70 -4.89 8.48
CA PHE A 20 -8.73 -3.63 7.72
C PHE A 20 -8.36 -3.79 6.24
N GLY A 21 -8.22 -5.03 5.77
CA GLY A 21 -7.88 -5.35 4.40
C GLY A 21 -6.46 -5.88 4.21
N GLU A 22 -5.96 -5.73 2.99
CA GLU A 22 -4.71 -6.31 2.55
C GLU A 22 -3.64 -5.24 2.34
N ILE A 23 -2.39 -5.54 2.71
CA ILE A 23 -1.25 -4.65 2.53
C ILE A 23 -0.31 -5.26 1.51
N TYR A 24 0.03 -4.47 0.50
CA TYR A 24 0.95 -4.83 -0.55
C TYR A 24 2.17 -3.90 -0.50
N LEU A 25 3.34 -4.45 -0.81
CA LEU A 25 4.49 -3.61 -1.13
C LEU A 25 4.22 -2.96 -2.50
N GLY A 26 4.51 -1.69 -2.63
CA GLY A 26 4.43 -0.97 -3.89
C GLY A 26 5.69 -0.15 -4.14
N THR A 27 5.83 0.32 -5.37
CA THR A 27 6.92 1.21 -5.77
C THR A 27 6.35 2.37 -6.56
N ASN A 28 6.74 3.59 -6.18
CA ASN A 28 6.44 4.78 -6.96
C ASN A 28 7.23 4.74 -8.28
N ILE A 29 6.54 4.84 -9.42
CA ILE A 29 7.16 4.72 -10.74
C ILE A 29 8.06 5.93 -11.06
N GLN A 30 7.74 7.11 -10.49
CA GLN A 30 8.47 8.35 -10.75
C GLN A 30 9.71 8.47 -9.86
N THR A 31 9.59 8.15 -8.58
CA THR A 31 10.67 8.34 -7.60
C THR A 31 11.44 7.06 -7.28
N ASN A 32 10.93 5.89 -7.66
CA ASN A 32 11.42 4.57 -7.26
C ASN A 32 11.37 4.31 -5.74
N GLU A 33 10.61 5.11 -4.99
CA GLU A 33 10.44 4.90 -3.55
C GLU A 33 9.52 3.72 -3.26
N GLU A 34 9.90 2.92 -2.26
CA GLU A 34 9.06 1.85 -1.73
C GLU A 34 7.94 2.43 -0.87
N VAL A 35 6.73 1.95 -1.08
CA VAL A 35 5.51 2.38 -0.36
C VAL A 35 4.70 1.17 0.06
N ALA A 36 3.87 1.31 1.09
CA ALA A 36 2.86 0.32 1.42
C ALA A 36 1.52 0.73 0.78
N ILE A 37 0.85 -0.21 0.12
CA ILE A 37 -0.46 -0.01 -0.50
C ILE A 37 -1.47 -0.81 0.32
N LYS A 38 -2.38 -0.10 1.00
CA LYS A 38 -3.46 -0.72 1.78
C LYS A 38 -4.74 -0.78 0.93
N LEU A 39 -5.23 -1.99 0.67
CA LEU A 39 -6.50 -2.25 0.00
C LEU A 39 -7.56 -2.59 1.03
N MET A 40 -8.56 -1.74 1.22
CA MET A 40 -9.69 -1.99 2.12
C MET A 40 -10.88 -2.61 1.36
N PHE A 41 -11.71 -3.41 2.06
CA PHE A 41 -12.90 -4.05 1.50
C PHE A 41 -14.10 -3.11 1.21
N SER A 42 -13.89 -1.79 1.21
CA SER A 42 -14.89 -0.83 0.74
C SER A 42 -14.20 0.39 0.11
N ILE A 43 -14.16 0.39 -1.23
CA ILE A 43 -14.08 1.51 -2.19
C ILE A 43 -13.01 2.64 -2.06
N THR A 44 -12.08 2.63 -1.10
CA THR A 44 -11.06 3.68 -1.00
C THR A 44 -9.64 3.09 -0.89
N THR A 45 -8.77 3.44 -1.84
CA THR A 45 -7.34 3.08 -1.82
C THR A 45 -6.56 4.23 -1.22
N GLU A 46 -5.92 4.03 -0.06
CA GLU A 46 -5.04 5.01 0.57
C GLU A 46 -3.57 4.62 0.36
N LEU A 47 -2.73 5.61 0.02
CA LEU A 47 -1.29 5.44 -0.13
C LEU A 47 -0.62 5.82 1.18
N ILE A 48 0.05 4.86 1.82
CA ILE A 48 0.80 5.08 3.05
C ILE A 48 2.30 4.96 2.74
N PRO A 49 3.14 5.96 3.10
CA PRO A 49 4.58 5.87 2.89
C PRO A 49 5.14 4.67 3.66
N ALA A 50 6.15 3.97 3.13
CA ALA A 50 6.67 2.74 3.75
C ALA A 50 7.29 2.96 5.13
N SER A 51 7.67 4.19 5.48
CA SER A 51 8.11 4.56 6.82
C SER A 51 7.00 4.47 7.86
N TYR A 52 5.73 4.59 7.43
CA TYR A 52 4.58 4.51 8.31
C TYR A 52 4.19 3.05 8.51
N PHE A 53 4.56 2.50 9.67
CA PHE A 53 4.11 1.17 10.07
C PHE A 53 2.68 1.26 10.60
N LEU A 54 1.91 0.18 10.46
CA LEU A 54 0.61 0.03 11.10
C LEU A 54 0.80 -0.76 12.39
N GLU A 55 0.64 -0.11 13.54
CA GLU A 55 0.53 -0.79 14.84
C GLU A 55 -0.97 -0.92 15.17
N GLY A 56 -1.53 -2.09 14.89
CA GLY A 56 -2.98 -2.30 14.97
C GLY A 56 -3.75 -1.43 13.96
N ASP A 57 -4.62 -0.55 14.46
CA ASP A 57 -5.51 0.30 13.65
C ASP A 57 -4.92 1.69 13.39
N ARG A 58 -3.73 1.99 13.94
CA ARG A 58 -3.12 3.32 13.89
C ARG A 58 -1.93 3.35 12.92
N VAL A 59 -1.92 4.40 12.10
CA VAL A 59 -0.78 4.78 11.25
C VAL A 59 0.23 5.51 12.13
N ILE A 60 1.37 4.88 12.42
CA ILE A 60 2.46 5.49 13.19
C ILE A 60 3.55 5.99 12.23
N SER A 61 4.11 7.17 12.53
CA SER A 61 5.12 7.86 11.70
C SER A 61 6.53 7.36 11.93
#